data_AF-A0A0F9FXN7-F1
#
_entry.id   AF-A0A0F9FXN7-F1
#
_cell.length_a   1.000
_cell.length_b   1.000
_cell.length_c   1.000
_cell.angle_alpha   90.00
_cell.angle_beta   90.00
_cell.angle_gamma   90.00
#
_symmetry.space_group_name_H-M   'P 1'
#
loop_
_entity.id
_entity.type
_entity.pdbx_description
1 polymer ?
#
loop_
_entity_poly.entity_id
_entity_poly.type
_entity_poly.pdbx_seq_one_letter_code
_entity_poly.pdbx_strand_id
1 'polypeptide(L)'
;NCERLMKNKLFYDAEHARNSLVNSVVRFKGKPVYIQDIQVVEKQRPGGTKQYKIVYSVLGSQDSNILFYPNKLLDLNPVPLGMMSTENGVYFVERLPIRGYKIGLNTNNTAFSHVKSGQKSGSGNGRGGMVENYIVSKELYKCIMGEHVSYGEGLRNIIKGVKKASSFSRRFSIESGSLMYRNINDVVGICEKKEPILFDDYHYLSEVLEEDLQ
;
A
#
# COMPACT_ATOMS: atom_id res chain seq x y z
N ASN A 1 -16.07 22.82 1.80
CA ASN A 1 -15.54 23.49 0.59
C ASN A 1 -14.28 22.84 -0.04
N CYS A 2 -13.58 21.91 0.63
CA CYS A 2 -12.43 21.19 0.02
C CYS A 2 -12.78 20.14 -1.04
N GLU A 3 -13.99 19.56 -1.00
CA GLU A 3 -14.41 18.52 -1.97
C GLU A 3 -14.62 19.05 -3.41
N ARG A 4 -14.91 20.35 -3.56
CA ARG A 4 -15.20 20.96 -4.87
C ARG A 4 -13.93 21.20 -5.70
N LEU A 5 -12.76 21.30 -5.06
CA LEU A 5 -11.45 21.42 -5.72
C LEU A 5 -10.89 20.07 -6.22
N MET A 6 -11.37 18.94 -5.69
CA MET A 6 -10.88 17.61 -6.08
C MET A 6 -11.50 17.06 -7.37
N LYS A 7 -12.63 17.62 -7.83
CA LYS A 7 -13.38 17.09 -8.99
C LYS A 7 -12.75 17.39 -10.35
N ASN A 8 -11.80 18.33 -10.44
CA ASN A 8 -11.04 18.63 -11.66
C ASN A 8 -9.58 18.90 -11.30
N LYS A 9 -8.82 17.89 -10.85
CA LYS A 9 -7.35 17.99 -10.73
C LYS A 9 -6.71 18.06 -12.11
N LEU A 10 -6.94 19.15 -12.84
CA LEU A 10 -6.23 19.45 -14.06
C LEU A 10 -4.81 19.86 -13.68
N PHE A 11 -3.82 19.22 -14.31
CA PHE A 11 -2.45 19.68 -14.20
C PHE A 11 -2.31 21.04 -14.90
N TYR A 12 -1.68 22.02 -14.24
CA TYR A 12 -1.41 23.35 -14.83
C TYR A 12 -0.64 23.23 -16.15
N ASP A 13 0.36 22.35 -16.18
CA ASP A 13 1.18 22.03 -17.35
C ASP A 13 1.76 20.61 -17.25
N ALA A 14 2.60 20.26 -18.22
CA ALA A 14 3.27 18.97 -18.30
C ALA A 14 4.28 18.75 -17.19
N GLU A 15 4.98 19.79 -16.77
CA GLU A 15 6.00 19.70 -15.73
C GLU A 15 5.32 19.44 -14.38
N HIS A 16 4.24 20.15 -14.08
CA HIS A 16 3.40 19.91 -12.92
C HIS A 16 2.84 18.50 -12.92
N ALA A 17 2.37 17.99 -14.06
CA ALA A 17 1.90 16.60 -14.18
C ALA A 17 3.03 15.60 -13.86
N ARG A 18 4.21 15.79 -14.47
CA ARG A 18 5.39 14.93 -14.26
C ARG A 18 5.81 14.94 -12.78
N ASN A 19 5.99 16.14 -12.21
CA ASN A 19 6.38 16.31 -10.81
C ASN A 19 5.36 15.69 -9.85
N SER A 20 4.07 15.76 -10.17
CA SER A 20 2.99 15.22 -9.34
C SER A 20 2.89 13.70 -9.41
N LEU A 21 3.07 13.08 -10.58
CA LEU A 21 2.71 11.66 -10.81
C LEU A 21 3.86 10.73 -11.16
N VAL A 22 4.94 11.18 -11.81
CA VAL A 22 6.03 10.28 -12.22
C VAL A 22 6.67 9.62 -11.00
N ASN A 23 7.04 8.35 -11.13
CA ASN A 23 7.55 7.50 -10.05
C ASN A 23 6.56 7.34 -8.89
N SER A 24 5.26 7.24 -9.21
CA SER A 24 4.23 6.98 -8.21
C SER A 24 3.32 5.84 -8.60
N VAL A 25 2.77 5.18 -7.58
CA VAL A 25 1.73 4.18 -7.66
C VAL A 25 0.38 4.87 -7.51
N VAL A 26 -0.48 4.68 -8.50
CA VAL A 26 -1.89 5.10 -8.51
C VAL A 26 -2.75 3.90 -8.91
N ARG A 27 -4.07 4.08 -9.05
CA ARG A 27 -4.96 3.00 -9.50
C ARG A 27 -5.48 3.27 -10.91
N PHE A 28 -5.46 2.26 -11.77
CA PHE A 28 -6.10 2.29 -13.09
C PHE A 28 -6.98 1.06 -13.25
N LYS A 29 -8.27 1.25 -13.54
CA LYS A 29 -9.27 0.16 -13.57
C LYS A 29 -9.23 -0.71 -12.31
N GLY A 30 -9.08 -0.07 -11.15
CA GLY A 30 -9.00 -0.73 -9.84
C GLY A 30 -7.65 -1.37 -9.50
N LYS A 31 -6.71 -1.50 -10.45
CA LYS A 31 -5.39 -2.13 -10.22
C LYS A 31 -4.30 -1.11 -9.93
N PRO A 32 -3.33 -1.41 -9.04
CA PRO A 32 -2.19 -0.54 -8.81
C PRO A 32 -1.28 -0.52 -10.05
N VAL A 33 -0.94 0.69 -10.50
CA VAL A 33 -0.04 0.93 -11.62
C VAL A 33 1.05 1.90 -11.23
N TYR A 34 2.27 1.65 -11.70
CA TYR A 34 3.41 2.53 -11.52
C TYR A 34 3.55 3.46 -12.71
N ILE A 35 3.50 4.77 -12.48
CA ILE A 35 3.64 5.79 -13.51
C ILE A 35 5.12 6.01 -13.81
N GLN A 36 5.54 5.65 -15.01
CA GLN A 36 6.92 5.72 -15.47
C GLN A 36 7.23 7.09 -16.08
N ASP A 37 6.33 7.60 -16.93
CA ASP A 37 6.55 8.85 -17.65
C ASP A 37 5.23 9.54 -18.03
N ILE A 38 5.29 10.83 -18.29
CA ILE A 38 4.18 11.63 -18.82
C ILE A 38 4.70 12.51 -19.96
N GLN A 39 4.07 12.36 -21.13
CA GLN A 39 4.37 13.08 -22.36
C GLN A 39 3.17 13.95 -22.76
N VAL A 40 3.43 15.12 -23.33
CA VAL A 40 2.37 15.95 -23.94
C VAL A 40 2.17 15.49 -25.37
N VAL A 41 0.92 15.26 -25.75
CA VAL A 41 0.56 15.07 -27.15
C VAL A 41 -0.30 16.27 -27.55
N GLU A 42 0.27 17.12 -28.39
CA GLU A 42 -0.49 18.20 -29.01
C GLU A 42 -1.45 17.60 -30.03
N LYS A 43 -2.74 17.92 -29.93
CA LYS A 43 -3.68 17.63 -31.00
C LYS A 43 -3.30 18.53 -32.18
N GLN A 44 -3.14 17.97 -33.37
CA GLN A 44 -2.78 18.66 -34.61
C GLN A 44 -3.79 19.75 -35.07
N ARG A 45 -4.80 20.09 -34.27
CA ARG A 45 -5.80 21.11 -34.58
C ARG A 45 -5.55 22.39 -33.77
N PRO A 46 -5.54 23.57 -34.40
CA PRO A 46 -5.54 24.84 -33.69
C PRO A 46 -6.68 24.88 -32.66
N GLY A 47 -6.36 25.14 -31.39
CA GLY A 47 -7.33 25.19 -30.29
C GLY A 47 -7.65 23.84 -29.60
N GLY A 48 -6.94 22.76 -29.93
CA GLY A 48 -7.10 21.46 -29.26
C GLY A 48 -6.69 21.49 -27.79
N THR A 49 -7.46 20.83 -26.92
CA THR A 49 -7.10 20.62 -25.51
C THR A 49 -5.85 19.75 -25.42
N LYS A 50 -4.85 20.17 -24.63
CA LYS A 50 -3.65 19.36 -24.33
C LYS A 50 -4.07 18.00 -23.76
N GLN A 51 -3.53 16.92 -24.33
CA GLN A 51 -3.74 15.57 -23.84
C GLN A 51 -2.42 15.02 -23.32
N TYR A 52 -2.44 14.37 -22.16
CA TYR A 52 -1.24 13.76 -21.60
C TYR A 52 -1.23 12.26 -21.92
N LYS A 53 -0.15 11.79 -22.52
CA LYS A 53 0.16 10.37 -22.71
C LYS A 53 0.95 9.91 -21.49
N ILE A 54 0.32 9.08 -20.67
CA ILE A 54 0.91 8.52 -19.47
C ILE A 54 1.42 7.12 -19.79
N VAL A 55 2.71 6.90 -19.57
CA VAL A 55 3.37 5.59 -19.68
C VAL A 55 3.39 4.97 -18.29
N TYR A 56 2.88 3.75 -18.17
CA TYR A 56 2.75 3.07 -16.88
C TYR A 56 3.01 1.57 -17.00
N SER A 57 3.35 0.92 -15.89
CA SER A 57 3.32 -0.54 -15.78
C SER A 57 2.35 -0.97 -14.70
N VAL A 58 1.77 -2.16 -14.83
CA VAL A 58 1.05 -2.78 -13.71
C VAL A 58 2.08 -3.15 -12.64
N LEU A 59 1.78 -2.91 -11.36
CA LEU A 59 2.74 -3.18 -10.28
C LEU A 59 3.15 -4.66 -10.27
N GLY A 60 4.45 -4.94 -10.22
CA GLY A 60 4.99 -6.30 -10.35
C GLY A 60 5.09 -6.85 -11.79
N SER A 61 4.70 -6.07 -12.81
CA SER A 61 4.93 -6.38 -14.23
C SER A 61 6.02 -5.47 -14.82
N GLN A 62 6.73 -5.99 -15.83
CA GLN A 62 7.71 -5.25 -16.63
C GLN A 62 7.07 -4.58 -17.87
N ASP A 63 5.82 -4.93 -18.19
CA ASP A 63 5.15 -4.45 -19.39
C ASP A 63 4.78 -2.98 -19.26
N SER A 64 5.25 -2.20 -20.23
CA SER A 64 4.91 -0.79 -20.35
C SER A 64 3.65 -0.62 -21.18
N ASN A 65 2.72 0.16 -20.65
CA ASN A 65 1.41 0.42 -21.19
C ASN A 65 1.20 1.93 -21.34
N ILE A 66 0.23 2.32 -22.16
CA ILE A 66 -0.09 3.72 -22.42
C ILE A 66 -1.55 3.97 -22.07
N LEU A 67 -1.80 5.07 -21.36
CA LEU A 67 -3.13 5.65 -21.21
C LEU A 67 -3.09 7.14 -21.53
N PHE A 68 -4.22 7.70 -21.94
CA PHE A 68 -4.34 9.14 -22.16
C PHE A 68 -5.19 9.80 -21.10
N TYR A 69 -4.73 10.93 -20.55
CA TYR A 69 -5.43 11.72 -19.53
C TYR A 69 -6.08 12.98 -20.14
N PRO A 70 -7.29 13.38 -19.70
CA PRO A 70 -8.07 12.82 -18.60
C PRO A 70 -8.70 11.46 -18.91
N ASN A 71 -8.67 10.55 -17.94
CA ASN A 71 -9.29 9.23 -18.04
C ASN A 71 -10.09 8.95 -16.77
N LYS A 72 -11.40 8.63 -16.90
CA LYS A 72 -12.27 8.35 -15.75
C LYS A 72 -11.89 7.09 -14.97
N LEU A 73 -11.14 6.19 -15.61
CA LEU A 73 -10.69 4.93 -15.00
C LEU A 73 -9.36 5.10 -14.24
N LEU A 74 -8.72 6.27 -14.36
CA LEU A 74 -7.54 6.61 -13.57
C LEU A 74 -7.99 7.22 -12.24
N ASP A 75 -7.76 6.48 -11.16
CA ASP A 75 -8.07 6.88 -9.81
C ASP A 75 -6.81 7.41 -9.12
N LEU A 76 -6.86 8.71 -8.80
CA LEU A 76 -5.80 9.47 -8.14
C LEU A 76 -6.00 9.60 -6.63
N ASN A 77 -7.02 8.95 -6.06
CA ASN A 77 -7.18 8.87 -4.61
C ASN A 77 -6.05 8.05 -3.99
N PRO A 78 -5.75 8.25 -2.69
CA PRO A 78 -4.78 7.43 -1.98
C PRO A 78 -5.05 5.94 -2.18
N VAL A 79 -3.97 5.16 -2.37
CA VAL A 79 -4.08 3.70 -2.41
C VAL A 79 -4.30 3.17 -1.00
N PRO A 80 -5.14 2.15 -0.80
CA PRO A 80 -5.29 1.50 0.50
C PRO A 80 -3.99 0.80 0.87
N LEU A 81 -3.53 0.98 2.11
CA LEU A 81 -2.31 0.39 2.66
C LEU A 81 -2.60 -0.26 4.02
N GLY A 82 -1.66 -1.05 4.52
CA GLY A 82 -1.80 -1.80 5.75
C GLY A 82 -0.63 -2.75 5.98
N MET A 83 -0.91 -3.84 6.69
CA MET A 83 0.05 -4.93 6.82
C MET A 83 0.37 -5.56 5.47
N MET A 84 1.65 -5.88 5.25
CA MET A 84 2.17 -6.47 4.03
C MET A 84 3.08 -7.63 4.41
N SER A 85 2.71 -8.83 3.98
CA SER A 85 3.56 -10.01 4.12
C SER A 85 4.65 -10.02 3.08
N THR A 86 5.88 -10.31 3.52
CA THR A 86 7.05 -10.55 2.66
C THR A 86 7.72 -11.85 3.07
N GLU A 87 8.76 -12.27 2.35
CA GLU A 87 9.60 -13.42 2.75
C GLU A 87 10.34 -13.16 4.06
N ASN A 88 10.64 -11.90 4.37
CA ASN A 88 11.44 -11.50 5.53
C ASN A 88 10.60 -11.24 6.80
N GLY A 89 9.27 -11.23 6.69
CA GLY A 89 8.37 -10.90 7.79
C GLY A 89 7.19 -10.05 7.33
N VAL A 90 6.50 -9.45 8.30
CA VAL A 90 5.37 -8.54 8.05
C VAL A 90 5.81 -7.11 8.28
N TYR A 91 5.44 -6.24 7.35
CA TYR A 91 5.66 -4.80 7.44
C TYR A 91 4.33 -4.09 7.48
N PHE A 92 4.21 -3.12 8.38
CA PHE A 92 3.15 -2.13 8.28
C PHE A 92 3.59 -1.06 7.28
N VAL A 93 2.81 -0.90 6.21
CA VAL A 93 3.06 0.08 5.15
C VAL A 93 2.09 1.23 5.29
N GLU A 94 2.62 2.45 5.30
CA GLU A 94 1.79 3.65 5.40
C GLU A 94 2.32 4.80 4.55
N ARG A 95 1.43 5.75 4.29
CA ARG A 95 1.77 6.96 3.55
C ARG A 95 2.19 8.05 4.53
N LEU A 96 3.40 8.58 4.35
CA LEU A 96 3.87 9.73 5.09
C LEU A 96 3.22 11.03 4.59
N PRO A 97 2.95 11.99 5.49
CA PRO A 97 2.50 13.32 5.11
C PRO A 97 3.65 14.10 4.47
N ILE A 98 3.77 14.04 3.15
CA ILE A 98 4.75 14.81 2.36
C ILE A 98 4.05 15.95 1.62
N ARG A 99 4.83 16.98 1.24
CA ARG A 99 4.44 18.16 0.44
C ARG A 99 3.27 17.85 -0.50
N GLY A 100 2.18 18.62 -0.34
CA GLY A 100 0.85 18.29 -0.87
C GLY A 100 0.71 18.20 -2.39
N TYR A 101 1.74 18.55 -3.18
CA TYR A 101 1.67 18.45 -4.64
C TYR A 101 1.85 17.02 -5.17
N LYS A 102 2.43 16.10 -4.39
CA LYS A 102 2.71 14.74 -4.88
C LYS A 102 1.48 13.83 -4.81
N ILE A 103 1.04 13.34 -5.96
CA ILE A 103 -0.10 12.42 -6.12
C ILE A 103 0.44 10.98 -6.16
N GLY A 104 -0.38 10.03 -5.69
CA GLY A 104 0.03 8.62 -5.62
C GLY A 104 1.03 8.32 -4.50
N LEU A 105 1.41 7.06 -4.40
CA LEU A 105 2.38 6.54 -3.44
C LEU A 105 3.76 6.42 -4.10
N ASN A 106 4.84 6.82 -3.43
CA ASN A 106 6.19 6.73 -3.95
C ASN A 106 7.19 6.50 -2.82
N THR A 107 8.45 6.23 -3.17
CA THR A 107 9.52 5.97 -2.19
C THR A 107 9.68 7.07 -1.15
N ASN A 108 9.50 8.33 -1.52
CA ASN A 108 9.65 9.43 -0.58
C ASN A 108 8.50 9.47 0.42
N ASN A 109 7.25 9.22 0.00
CA ASN A 109 6.06 9.35 0.85
C ASN A 109 5.53 8.01 1.40
N THR A 110 6.37 6.97 1.46
CA THR A 110 6.01 5.67 2.02
C THR A 110 6.92 5.33 3.18
N ALA A 111 6.34 4.88 4.29
CA ALA A 111 7.06 4.28 5.40
C ALA A 111 6.74 2.78 5.48
N PHE A 112 7.75 2.02 5.89
CA PHE A 112 7.66 0.59 6.12
C PHE A 112 8.21 0.32 7.51
N SER A 113 7.34 -0.16 8.39
CA SER A 113 7.67 -0.47 9.79
C SER A 113 7.59 -1.98 9.97
N HIS A 114 8.72 -2.63 10.25
CA HIS A 114 8.72 -4.07 10.50
C HIS A 114 7.92 -4.35 11.78
N VAL A 115 6.94 -5.25 11.71
CA VAL A 115 6.15 -5.68 12.85
C VAL A 115 6.93 -6.79 13.54
N LYS A 116 7.42 -6.55 14.77
CA LYS A 116 8.06 -7.57 15.61
C LYS A 116 7.40 -7.64 16.97
N SER A 117 7.11 -8.84 17.43
CA SER A 117 6.75 -9.10 18.82
C SER A 117 7.89 -8.72 19.78
N GLY A 118 7.57 -8.00 20.85
CA GLY A 118 8.47 -7.77 21.99
C GLY A 118 9.63 -6.78 21.80
N GLN A 119 9.81 -6.18 20.61
CA GLN A 119 10.71 -5.03 20.47
C GLN A 119 9.90 -3.77 20.67
N LYS A 120 10.11 -3.07 21.81
CA LYS A 120 9.69 -1.67 21.94
C LYS A 120 10.24 -0.95 20.71
N SER A 121 9.35 -0.50 19.84
CA SER A 121 9.67 0.31 18.67
C SER A 121 10.34 1.58 19.16
N GLY A 122 11.65 1.51 19.42
CA GLY A 122 12.46 2.68 19.52
C GLY A 122 12.16 3.45 18.24
N SER A 123 11.77 4.72 18.40
CA SER A 123 11.63 5.71 17.32
C SER A 123 13.00 5.99 16.66
N GLY A 124 13.79 4.95 16.44
CA GLY A 124 14.91 4.97 15.55
C GLY A 124 14.32 5.04 14.16
N ASN A 125 14.73 6.06 13.42
CA ASN A 125 14.73 6.11 11.96
C ASN A 125 15.59 4.98 11.38
N GLY A 126 15.37 3.74 11.84
CA GLY A 126 15.95 2.53 11.35
C GLY A 126 15.38 2.30 9.97
N ARG A 127 16.00 2.95 8.99
CA ARG A 127 16.09 2.49 7.61
C ARG A 127 16.80 1.13 7.60
N GLY A 128 16.28 0.16 8.36
CA GLY A 128 16.81 -1.18 8.47
C GLY A 128 16.66 -1.83 7.11
N GLY A 129 17.76 -1.84 6.34
CA GLY A 129 17.88 -2.55 5.07
C GLY A 129 16.67 -2.39 4.16
N MET A 130 16.14 -1.17 4.04
CA MET A 130 14.96 -0.90 3.24
C MET A 130 15.28 -1.26 1.79
N VAL A 131 14.77 -2.40 1.32
CA VAL A 131 14.97 -2.86 -0.06
C VAL A 131 14.39 -1.77 -0.96
N GLU A 132 15.24 -1.10 -1.72
CA GLU A 132 14.91 0.07 -2.56
C GLU A 132 13.78 -0.22 -3.59
N ASN A 133 13.34 -1.48 -3.71
CA ASN A 133 12.38 -1.96 -4.70
C ASN A 133 10.98 -2.30 -4.16
N TYR A 134 10.65 -2.07 -2.88
CA TYR A 134 9.30 -2.41 -2.39
C TYR A 134 8.18 -1.63 -3.08
N ILE A 135 8.45 -0.42 -3.59
CA ILE A 135 7.45 0.40 -4.26
C ILE A 135 6.91 -0.22 -5.55
N VAL A 136 7.65 -1.15 -6.17
CA VAL A 136 7.26 -1.87 -7.39
C VAL A 136 7.04 -3.37 -7.15
N SER A 137 7.00 -3.81 -5.89
CA SER A 137 7.00 -5.23 -5.56
C SER A 137 5.62 -5.89 -5.70
N LYS A 138 5.62 -7.22 -5.83
CA LYS A 138 4.40 -8.03 -5.89
C LYS A 138 3.66 -8.04 -4.55
N GLU A 139 4.39 -7.89 -3.46
CA GLU A 139 3.84 -7.83 -2.10
C GLU A 139 3.05 -6.53 -1.91
N LEU A 140 3.57 -5.40 -2.41
CA LEU A 140 2.84 -4.14 -2.38
C LEU A 140 1.59 -4.20 -3.28
N TYR A 141 1.68 -4.85 -4.44
CA TYR A 141 0.50 -5.11 -5.28
C TYR A 141 -0.59 -5.81 -4.46
N LYS A 142 -0.24 -6.93 -3.82
CA LYS A 142 -1.17 -7.72 -2.99
C LYS A 142 -1.75 -6.89 -1.83
N CYS A 143 -0.92 -6.12 -1.14
CA CYS A 143 -1.36 -5.23 -0.06
C CYS A 143 -2.39 -4.19 -0.54
N ILE A 144 -2.12 -3.53 -1.67
CA ILE A 144 -3.05 -2.55 -2.25
C ILE A 144 -4.35 -3.24 -2.68
N MET A 145 -4.26 -4.41 -3.30
CA MET A 145 -5.43 -5.19 -3.72
C MET A 145 -6.21 -5.79 -2.54
N GLY A 146 -5.60 -5.88 -1.34
CA GLY A 146 -6.19 -6.58 -0.19
C GLY A 146 -6.12 -8.10 -0.32
N GLU A 147 -5.20 -8.60 -1.14
CA GLU A 147 -4.94 -10.02 -1.35
C GLU A 147 -4.05 -10.54 -0.21
N HIS A 148 -4.67 -10.85 0.92
CA HIS A 148 -4.02 -11.50 2.05
C HIS A 148 -4.34 -13.00 2.05
N VAL A 149 -3.46 -13.79 2.67
CA VAL A 149 -3.81 -15.19 2.97
C VAL A 149 -4.86 -15.20 4.08
N SER A 150 -5.73 -16.21 4.11
CA SER A 150 -6.65 -16.38 5.24
C SER A 150 -5.87 -16.56 6.55
N TYR A 151 -6.50 -16.22 7.68
CA TYR A 151 -5.92 -16.43 9.01
C TYR A 151 -5.45 -17.89 9.20
N GLY A 152 -6.31 -18.86 8.87
CA GLY A 152 -6.00 -20.29 9.02
C GLY A 152 -4.85 -20.77 8.15
N GLU A 153 -4.72 -20.24 6.92
CA GLU A 153 -3.58 -20.54 6.04
C GLU A 153 -2.30 -19.87 6.56
N GLY A 154 -2.37 -18.60 6.97
CA GLY A 154 -1.26 -17.86 7.56
C GLY A 154 -0.69 -18.57 8.78
N LEU A 155 -1.55 -18.97 9.72
CA LEU A 155 -1.16 -19.71 10.92
C LEU A 155 -0.55 -21.08 10.56
N ARG A 156 -1.13 -21.81 9.60
CA ARG A 156 -0.60 -23.10 9.14
C ARG A 156 0.81 -22.95 8.55
N ASN A 157 1.04 -21.90 7.76
CA ASN A 157 2.35 -21.62 7.18
C ASN A 157 3.39 -21.31 8.26
N ILE A 158 2.99 -20.64 9.35
CA ILE A 158 3.85 -20.37 10.51
C ILE A 158 4.16 -21.65 11.29
N ILE A 159 3.15 -22.45 11.63
CA ILE A 159 3.34 -23.71 12.37
C ILE A 159 4.25 -24.70 11.62
N LYS A 160 4.13 -24.74 10.28
CA LYS A 160 4.98 -25.58 9.43
C LYS A 160 6.40 -25.02 9.21
N GLY A 161 6.71 -23.84 9.75
CA GLY A 161 8.00 -23.18 9.56
C GLY A 161 8.24 -22.64 8.14
N VAL A 162 7.20 -22.55 7.30
CA VAL A 162 7.29 -22.01 5.94
C VAL A 162 7.50 -20.49 5.96
N LYS A 163 6.87 -19.81 6.93
CA LYS A 163 7.00 -18.37 7.16
C LYS A 163 7.18 -18.09 8.64
N LYS A 164 7.87 -17.00 8.98
CA LYS A 164 7.97 -16.53 10.38
C LYS A 164 6.74 -15.71 10.80
N ALA A 165 6.17 -14.97 9.86
CA ALA A 165 5.02 -14.11 10.08
C ALA A 165 4.11 -14.06 8.84
N SER A 166 2.84 -13.71 9.04
CA SER A 166 1.87 -13.55 7.96
C SER A 166 0.77 -12.55 8.34
N SER A 167 0.50 -11.59 7.46
CA SER A 167 -0.68 -10.73 7.50
C SER A 167 -1.87 -11.47 6.88
N PHE A 168 -3.01 -11.45 7.57
CA PHE A 168 -4.27 -11.97 7.02
C PHE A 168 -5.28 -10.87 6.71
N SER A 169 -4.99 -9.63 7.11
CA SER A 169 -5.74 -8.44 6.70
C SER A 169 -4.82 -7.23 6.59
N ARG A 170 -5.37 -6.05 6.26
CA ARG A 170 -4.63 -4.78 6.33
C ARG A 170 -4.35 -4.33 7.76
N ARG A 171 -5.08 -4.86 8.74
CA ARG A 171 -5.03 -4.44 10.15
C ARG A 171 -4.27 -5.44 11.01
N PHE A 172 -4.36 -6.74 10.73
CA PHE A 172 -3.80 -7.79 11.57
C PHE A 172 -2.73 -8.64 10.89
N SER A 173 -1.84 -9.16 11.72
CA SER A 173 -0.87 -10.17 11.34
C SER A 173 -0.55 -11.11 12.50
N ILE A 174 0.03 -12.26 12.17
CA ILE A 174 0.49 -13.26 13.12
C ILE A 174 2.01 -13.39 12.98
N GLU A 175 2.71 -13.47 14.11
CA GLU A 175 4.15 -13.80 14.17
C GLU A 175 4.39 -14.77 15.33
N SER A 176 4.92 -15.95 15.05
CA SER A 176 5.22 -16.97 16.10
C SER A 176 4.06 -17.23 17.08
N GLY A 177 2.80 -17.20 16.59
CA GLY A 177 1.61 -17.38 17.42
C GLY A 177 1.17 -16.16 18.22
N SER A 178 1.83 -15.02 18.08
CA SER A 178 1.38 -13.72 18.59
C SER A 178 0.52 -13.01 17.55
N LEU A 179 -0.59 -12.42 18.00
CA LEU A 179 -1.45 -11.57 17.19
C LEU A 179 -0.99 -10.11 17.30
N MET A 180 -0.82 -9.46 16.16
CA MET A 180 -0.36 -8.08 16.06
C MET A 180 -1.42 -7.23 15.36
N TYR A 181 -1.61 -5.99 15.82
CA TYR A 181 -2.52 -5.02 15.22
C TYR A 181 -1.78 -3.79 14.71
N ARG A 182 -2.30 -3.23 13.62
CA ARG A 182 -1.77 -2.01 12.99
C ARG A 182 -1.65 -0.88 14.02
N ASN A 183 -0.53 -0.16 13.96
CA ASN A 183 -0.22 0.99 14.83
C ASN A 183 -0.13 0.68 16.33
N ILE A 184 -0.21 -0.59 16.75
CA ILE A 184 0.06 -1.00 18.13
C ILE A 184 1.38 -1.76 18.12
N ASN A 185 2.36 -1.23 18.84
CA ASN A 185 3.72 -1.79 18.92
C ASN A 185 3.84 -2.93 19.94
N ASP A 186 2.71 -3.53 20.29
CA ASP A 186 2.60 -4.57 21.30
C ASP A 186 1.78 -5.74 20.75
N VAL A 187 1.94 -6.90 21.39
CA VAL A 187 1.14 -8.08 21.11
C VAL A 187 -0.27 -7.84 21.63
N VAL A 188 -1.26 -7.87 20.72
CA VAL A 188 -2.66 -7.64 21.10
C VAL A 188 -3.39 -8.91 21.50
N GLY A 189 -2.78 -10.07 21.26
CA GLY A 189 -3.36 -11.36 21.56
C GLY A 189 -2.47 -12.53 21.18
N ILE A 190 -3.01 -13.73 21.31
CA ILE A 190 -2.33 -14.99 21.01
C ILE A 190 -3.16 -15.86 20.07
N CYS A 191 -2.51 -16.80 19.40
CA CYS A 191 -3.16 -17.84 18.62
C CYS A 191 -3.19 -19.14 19.43
N GLU A 192 -4.28 -19.38 20.16
CA GLU A 192 -4.46 -20.62 20.94
C GLU A 192 -5.47 -21.54 20.24
N LYS A 193 -5.19 -22.84 20.18
CA LYS A 193 -6.10 -23.85 19.58
C LYS A 193 -6.58 -23.51 18.15
N LYS A 194 -5.77 -22.75 17.40
CA LYS A 194 -6.07 -22.23 16.05
C LYS A 194 -7.13 -21.12 16.02
N GLU A 195 -7.37 -20.44 17.11
CA GLU A 195 -8.23 -19.27 17.19
C GLU A 195 -7.42 -18.05 17.70
N PRO A 196 -7.67 -16.86 17.15
CA PRO A 196 -7.05 -15.65 17.68
C PRO A 196 -7.82 -15.20 18.92
N ILE A 197 -7.10 -15.05 20.04
CA ILE A 197 -7.65 -14.60 21.32
C ILE A 197 -6.96 -13.29 21.67
N LEU A 198 -7.74 -12.21 21.82
CA LEU A 198 -7.24 -10.91 22.25
C LEU A 198 -6.95 -10.94 23.75
N PHE A 199 -5.96 -10.16 24.20
CA PHE A 199 -5.81 -9.88 25.62
C PHE A 199 -6.89 -8.89 26.09
N ASP A 200 -7.20 -8.91 27.39
CA ASP A 200 -8.25 -8.08 28.01
C ASP A 200 -8.16 -6.60 27.63
N ASP A 201 -6.94 -6.04 27.65
CA ASP A 201 -6.69 -4.62 27.31
C ASP A 201 -7.04 -4.28 25.85
N TYR A 202 -7.14 -5.28 24.98
CA TYR A 202 -7.40 -5.14 23.54
C TYR A 202 -8.76 -5.72 23.12
N HIS A 203 -9.63 -6.09 24.06
CA HIS A 203 -10.97 -6.61 23.76
C HIS A 203 -11.81 -5.67 22.88
N TYR A 204 -11.55 -4.36 22.93
CA TYR A 204 -12.21 -3.38 22.05
C TYR A 204 -11.93 -3.61 20.54
N LEU A 205 -10.97 -4.47 20.19
CA LEU A 205 -10.67 -4.88 18.82
C LEU A 205 -11.48 -6.09 18.35
N SER A 206 -12.36 -6.68 19.17
CA SER A 206 -13.06 -7.93 18.87
C SER A 206 -13.89 -7.85 17.58
N GLU A 207 -14.74 -6.83 17.44
CA GLU A 207 -15.58 -6.64 16.25
C GLU A 207 -14.72 -6.50 14.98
N VAL A 208 -13.63 -5.75 15.08
CA VAL A 208 -12.68 -5.51 13.98
C VAL A 208 -11.92 -6.79 13.60
N LEU A 209 -11.59 -7.63 14.58
CA LEU A 209 -10.97 -8.93 14.36
C LEU A 209 -11.97 -9.89 13.69
N GLU A 210 -13.22 -9.94 14.15
CA GLU A 210 -14.28 -10.76 13.55
C GLU A 210 -14.55 -10.39 12.09
N GLU A 211 -14.59 -9.10 11.76
CA GLU A 211 -14.69 -8.61 10.38
C GLU A 211 -13.55 -9.13 9.49
N ASP A 212 -12.32 -9.12 10.00
CA ASP A 212 -11.12 -9.49 9.25
C ASP A 212 -10.88 -11.00 9.16
N LEU A 213 -11.68 -11.81 9.87
CA LEU A 213 -11.65 -13.27 9.82
C LEU A 213 -12.64 -13.88 8.81
N GLN A 214 -13.59 -13.10 8.30
CA GLN A 214 -14.57 -13.50 7.28
C GLN A 214 -13.93 -13.59 5.88
#